data_AF-A0A9E5RT53-F1
#
_entry.id   AF-A0A9E5RT53-F1
#
_cell.length_a   1.000
_cell.length_b   1.000
_cell.length_c   1.000
_cell.angle_alpha   90.00
_cell.angle_beta   90.00
_cell.angle_gamma   90.00
#
_symmetry.space_group_name_H-M   'P 1'
#
loop_
_entity.id
_entity.type
_entity.pdbx_description
1 polymer ?
#
loop_
_entity_poly.entity_id
_entity_poly.type
_entity_poly.pdbx_seq_one_letter_code
_entity_poly.pdbx_strand_id
1 'polypeptide(L)'
;MPPGFPQSVASPKYQIGERCRWIPTQNTDWGSIIGHVYLPRPDSSYERPQWSWIYLILLDADSPSRDWIAADWVGEEDLESLPTEQAPSVSTELEAL
;
A
#
# COMPACT_ATOMS: atom_id res chain seq x y z
N MET A 1 -1.64 -13.18 19.12
CA MET A 1 -2.53 -12.07 18.71
C MET A 1 -2.41 -10.97 19.76
N PRO A 2 -2.27 -9.69 19.38
CA PRO A 2 -2.16 -8.59 20.34
C PRO A 2 -3.39 -8.53 21.26
N PRO A 3 -3.26 -8.09 22.52
CA PRO A 3 -4.41 -7.79 23.36
C PRO A 3 -5.33 -6.76 22.68
N GLY A 4 -6.63 -7.03 22.64
CA GLY A 4 -7.62 -6.12 22.05
C GLY A 4 -7.65 -6.09 20.52
N PHE A 5 -7.03 -7.06 19.84
CA PHE A 5 -7.14 -7.17 18.39
C PHE A 5 -8.58 -7.53 17.95
N PRO A 6 -9.11 -6.93 16.87
CA PRO A 6 -8.46 -5.93 16.00
C PRO A 6 -8.62 -4.47 16.47
N GLN A 7 -9.37 -4.18 17.54
CA GLN A 7 -9.69 -2.81 17.93
C GLN A 7 -8.48 -1.96 18.35
N SER A 8 -7.38 -2.59 18.77
CA SER A 8 -6.16 -1.90 19.22
C SER A 8 -5.18 -1.55 18.10
N VAL A 9 -5.43 -2.00 16.86
CA VAL A 9 -4.57 -1.74 15.69
C VAL A 9 -5.32 -0.82 14.74
N ALA A 10 -4.68 0.26 14.29
CA ALA A 10 -5.27 1.13 13.27
C ALA A 10 -5.50 0.34 11.97
N SER A 11 -6.55 0.66 11.22
CA SER A 11 -6.77 0.05 9.90
C SER A 11 -5.61 0.37 8.95
N PRO A 12 -5.27 -0.54 8.02
CA PRO A 12 -4.24 -0.28 7.01
C PRO A 12 -4.65 0.93 6.16
N LYS A 13 -3.72 1.84 5.91
CA LYS A 13 -3.91 3.01 5.06
C LYS A 13 -4.17 2.66 3.60
N TYR A 14 -3.57 1.59 3.09
CA TYR A 14 -3.68 1.15 1.70
C TYR A 14 -4.37 -0.21 1.62
N GLN A 15 -5.25 -0.40 0.63
CA GLN A 15 -5.93 -1.66 0.40
C GLN A 15 -5.25 -2.50 -0.70
N ILE A 16 -5.50 -3.81 -0.69
CA ILE A 16 -5.09 -4.69 -1.80
C ILE A 16 -5.68 -4.17 -3.11
N GLY A 17 -4.85 -4.05 -4.13
CA GLY A 17 -5.17 -3.51 -5.44
C GLY A 17 -4.92 -2.00 -5.58
N GLU A 18 -4.66 -1.27 -4.50
CA GLU A 18 -4.24 0.13 -4.62
C GLU A 18 -2.85 0.25 -5.23
N ARG A 19 -2.67 1.27 -6.07
CA ARG A 19 -1.38 1.60 -6.67
C ARG A 19 -0.66 2.63 -5.80
N CYS A 20 0.59 2.35 -5.44
CA CYS A 20 1.41 3.20 -4.58
C CYS A 20 2.80 3.37 -5.17
N ARG A 21 3.53 4.38 -4.70
CA ARG A 21 4.97 4.55 -4.95
C ARG A 21 5.71 4.76 -3.64
N TRP A 22 7.02 4.45 -3.60
CA TRP A 22 7.82 4.81 -2.43
C TRP A 22 8.08 6.32 -2.37
N ILE A 23 8.10 6.87 -1.17
CA ILE A 23 8.39 8.29 -0.88
C ILE A 23 9.91 8.45 -0.64
N PRO A 24 10.59 9.55 -1.07
CA PRO A 24 10.31 10.54 -2.11
C PRO A 24 11.51 10.69 -3.07
N THR A 25 12.17 9.60 -3.47
CA THR A 25 13.36 9.67 -4.34
C THR A 25 12.96 9.79 -5.82
N GLN A 26 13.79 10.48 -6.62
CA GLN A 26 13.51 10.71 -8.06
C GLN A 26 13.43 9.43 -8.89
N ASN A 27 14.08 8.35 -8.45
CA ASN A 27 14.01 7.01 -9.06
C ASN A 27 13.42 6.02 -8.05
N THR A 28 12.22 6.34 -7.58
CA THR A 28 11.47 5.48 -6.67
C THR A 28 10.72 4.40 -7.46
N ASP A 29 10.50 3.23 -6.88
CA ASP A 29 9.65 2.21 -7.50
C ASP A 29 8.17 2.43 -7.17
N TRP A 30 7.33 1.80 -7.98
CA TRP A 30 5.89 1.81 -7.85
C TRP A 30 5.28 0.48 -8.22
N GLY A 31 4.05 0.27 -7.76
CA GLY A 31 3.35 -0.97 -8.00
C GLY A 31 2.02 -1.03 -7.29
N SER A 32 1.46 -2.22 -7.27
CA SER A 32 0.16 -2.50 -6.66
C SER A 32 0.31 -3.29 -5.36
N ILE A 33 -0.46 -2.92 -4.33
CA ILE A 33 -0.53 -3.68 -3.08
C ILE A 33 -1.13 -5.06 -3.35
N ILE A 34 -0.40 -6.13 -3.06
CA ILE A 34 -0.89 -7.53 -3.18
C ILE A 34 -1.04 -8.22 -1.82
N GLY A 35 -0.62 -7.57 -0.74
CA GLY A 35 -0.82 -8.07 0.61
C GLY A 35 -0.33 -7.07 1.66
N HIS A 36 -0.70 -7.32 2.91
CA HIS A 36 -0.22 -6.53 4.05
C HIS A 36 -0.20 -7.37 5.32
N VAL A 37 0.78 -7.10 6.17
CA VAL A 37 0.94 -7.68 7.51
C VAL A 37 1.14 -6.55 8.51
N TYR A 38 0.95 -6.85 9.79
CA TYR A 38 1.29 -5.92 10.86
C TYR A 38 2.38 -6.55 11.74
N LEU A 39 3.39 -5.75 12.11
CA LEU A 39 4.49 -6.18 12.97
C LEU A 39 4.66 -5.21 14.14
N PRO A 40 5.16 -5.65 15.31
CA PRO A 40 5.49 -4.75 16.40
C PRO A 40 6.58 -3.77 15.95
N ARG A 41 6.43 -2.48 16.25
CA ARG A 41 7.47 -1.50 15.97
C ARG A 41 8.69 -1.77 16.85
N PRO A 42 9.91 -1.79 16.29
CA PRO A 42 11.12 -2.10 17.05
C PRO A 42 11.47 -1.03 18.10
N ASP A 43 10.94 0.18 17.98
CA ASP A 43 11.11 1.28 18.94
C ASP A 43 10.07 1.29 20.07
N SER A 44 9.13 0.33 20.08
CA SER A 44 8.08 0.26 21.09
C SER A 44 8.47 -0.57 22.31
N SER A 45 7.91 -0.24 23.48
CA SER A 45 8.17 -1.01 24.69
C SER A 45 7.42 -2.34 24.68
N TYR A 46 8.01 -3.39 25.25
CA TYR A 46 7.38 -4.70 25.39
C TYR A 46 6.04 -4.65 26.15
N GLU A 47 5.88 -3.67 27.06
CA GLU A 47 4.67 -3.49 27.85
C GLU A 47 3.53 -2.83 27.07
N ARG A 48 3.85 -2.03 26.04
CA ARG A 48 2.89 -1.33 25.17
C ARG A 48 3.40 -1.33 23.73
N PRO A 49 3.34 -2.49 23.05
CA PRO A 49 3.81 -2.60 21.68
C PRO A 49 2.95 -1.72 20.77
N GLN A 50 3.62 -0.87 20.01
CA GLN A 50 3.02 -0.17 18.87
C GLN A 50 3.14 -1.09 17.66
N TRP A 51 2.22 -0.96 16.71
CA TRP A 51 2.17 -1.81 15.52
C TRP A 51 2.33 -0.96 14.27
N SER A 52 3.06 -1.47 13.29
CA SER A 52 3.18 -0.87 11.96
C SER A 52 2.66 -1.84 10.91
N TRP A 53 2.02 -1.28 9.89
CA TRP A 53 1.66 -2.02 8.68
C TRP A 53 2.87 -2.12 7.75
N ILE A 54 3.07 -3.31 7.20
CA ILE A 54 4.04 -3.57 6.14
C ILE A 54 3.27 -4.15 4.96
N TYR A 55 3.50 -3.59 3.79
CA TYR A 55 2.83 -3.92 2.56
C TYR A 55 3.74 -4.73 1.65
N LEU A 56 3.18 -5.75 0.99
CA LEU A 56 3.82 -6.43 -0.11
C LEU A 56 3.34 -5.78 -1.41
N ILE A 57 4.28 -5.23 -2.17
CA ILE A 57 4.00 -4.51 -3.42
C ILE A 57 4.49 -5.35 -4.59
N LEU A 58 3.61 -5.60 -5.55
CA LEU A 58 3.99 -6.11 -6.86
C LEU A 58 4.42 -4.92 -7.73
N LEU A 59 5.69 -4.88 -8.10
CA LEU A 59 6.25 -3.81 -8.92
C LEU A 59 5.67 -3.86 -10.34
N ASP A 60 5.36 -2.69 -10.87
CA ASP A 60 4.90 -2.57 -12.25
C ASP A 60 6.05 -2.83 -13.24
N ALA A 61 5.68 -3.19 -14.47
CA ALA A 61 6.63 -3.56 -15.52
C ALA A 61 7.67 -2.46 -15.82
N ASP A 62 7.30 -1.20 -15.63
CA ASP A 62 8.09 0.00 -15.91
C ASP A 62 8.81 0.56 -14.68
N SER A 63 8.68 -0.09 -13.52
CA SER A 63 9.35 0.32 -12.30
C SER A 63 10.87 0.11 -12.38
N PRO A 64 11.72 1.05 -11.90
CA PRO A 64 13.18 0.98 -12.04
C PRO A 64 13.84 -0.34 -11.63
N SER A 65 13.36 -0.98 -10.56
CA SER A 65 13.91 -2.21 -10.00
C SER A 65 13.26 -3.48 -10.56
N ARG A 66 12.27 -3.36 -11.47
CA ARG A 66 11.46 -4.50 -11.92
C ARG A 66 12.26 -5.61 -12.60
N ASP A 67 13.35 -5.24 -13.26
CA ASP A 67 14.29 -6.16 -13.92
C ASP A 67 14.96 -7.12 -12.93
N TRP A 68 14.99 -6.78 -11.64
CA TRP A 68 15.72 -7.51 -10.60
C TRP A 68 14.78 -8.13 -9.57
N ILE A 69 13.67 -7.47 -9.25
CA ILE A 69 12.72 -7.87 -8.22
C ILE A 69 11.28 -7.71 -8.71
N ALA A 70 10.45 -8.72 -8.46
CA ALA A 70 9.04 -8.69 -8.84
C ALA A 70 8.17 -8.02 -7.76
N ALA A 71 8.47 -8.28 -6.49
CA ALA A 71 7.72 -7.73 -5.38
C ALA A 71 8.62 -7.51 -4.17
N ASP A 72 8.32 -6.50 -3.37
CA ASP A 72 9.09 -6.15 -2.18
C ASP A 72 8.20 -5.73 -1.01
N TRP A 73 8.76 -5.79 0.20
CA TRP A 73 8.10 -5.39 1.45
C TRP A 73 8.49 -3.98 1.84
N VAL A 74 7.50 -3.17 2.24
CA VAL A 74 7.72 -1.78 2.62
C VAL A 74 6.81 -1.33 3.75
N GLY A 75 7.30 -0.43 4.61
CA GLY A 75 6.53 0.19 5.68
C GLY A 75 5.43 1.13 5.14
N GLU A 76 4.36 1.29 5.91
CA GLU A 76 3.26 2.20 5.59
C GLU A 76 3.73 3.66 5.42
N GLU A 77 4.71 4.06 6.22
CA GLU A 77 5.30 5.40 6.26
C GLU A 77 6.08 5.76 4.99
N ASP A 78 6.57 4.75 4.27
CA ASP A 78 7.42 4.92 3.09
C ASP A 78 6.60 4.92 1.80
N LEU A 79 5.26 4.87 1.89
CA LEU A 79 4.36 4.80 0.76
C LEU A 79 3.50 6.05 0.61
N GLU A 80 3.20 6.39 -0.65
CA GLU A 80 2.12 7.31 -1.02
C GLU A 80 1.25 6.72 -2.14
N SER A 81 -0.06 7.01 -2.09
CA SER A 81 -1.00 6.60 -3.13
C SER A 81 -0.68 7.28 -4.45
N LEU A 82 -0.71 6.50 -5.53
CA LEU A 82 -0.74 7.04 -6.88
C LEU A 82 -2.21 7.27 -7.29
N PRO A 83 -2.50 8.37 -8.01
CA PRO A 83 -3.82 8.54 -8.62
C PRO A 83 -4.11 7.33 -9.50
N THR A 84 -5.20 6.61 -9.19
CA THR A 84 -5.75 5.68 -10.17
C THR A 84 -6.32 6.54 -11.27
N GLU A 85 -5.84 6.37 -12.51
CA GLU A 85 -6.47 6.98 -13.68
C GLU A 85 -7.94 6.54 -13.65
N GLN A 86 -8.84 7.45 -13.30
CA GLN A 86 -10.27 7.18 -13.30
C GLN A 86 -10.63 6.74 -14.72
N ALA A 87 -11.09 5.50 -14.88
CA ALA A 87 -11.73 5.08 -16.11
C ALA A 87 -12.77 6.15 -16.48
N PRO A 88 -12.81 6.62 -17.74
CA PRO A 88 -13.70 7.69 -18.14
C PRO A 88 -15.12 7.28 -17.74
N SER A 89 -15.77 8.10 -16.92
CA SER A 89 -17.16 7.92 -16.55
C SER A 89 -17.97 7.89 -17.84
N VAL A 90 -18.46 6.72 -18.23
CA VAL A 90 -19.35 6.58 -19.38
C VAL A 90 -20.68 7.22 -18.98
N SER A 91 -20.81 8.52 -19.29
CA SER A 91 -22.08 9.23 -19.23
C SER A 91 -23.07 8.49 -20.12
N THR A 92 -24.02 7.80 -19.50
CA THR A 92 -25.11 7.13 -20.20
C THR A 92 -26.12 8.21 -20.64
N GLU A 93 -25.87 8.87 -21.76
CA GLU A 93 -26.88 9.63 -22.50
C GLU A 93 -27.44 8.74 -23.61
N LEU A 94 -28.34 7.83 -23.28
CA LEU A 94 -29.16 7.13 -24.26
C LEU A 94 -30.54 6.84 -23.65
N GLU A 95 -31.39 7.87 -23.59
CA GLU A 95 -32.85 7.70 -23.61
C GLU A 95 -33.54 9.01 -24.00
N ALA A 96 -33.61 9.28 -25.31
CA ALA A 96 -34.67 10.07 -25.94
C ALA A 96 -34.50 10.04 -27.47
N LEU A 97 -34.95 8.95 -28.10
CA LEU A 97 -35.45 8.95 -29.48
C LEU A 97 -36.84 8.30 -29.47
#